data_AF-A0A7Y2YGS8-F1
#
_entry.id   AF-A0A7Y2YGS8-F1
#
_cell.length_a   1.000
_cell.length_b   1.000
_cell.length_c   1.000
_cell.angle_alpha   90.00
_cell.angle_beta   90.00
_cell.angle_gamma   90.00
#
_symmetry.space_group_name_H-M   'P 1'
#
loop_
_entity.id
_entity.type
_entity.pdbx_description
1 polymer ?
#
loop_
_entity_poly.entity_id
_entity_poly.type
_entity_poly.pdbx_seq_one_letter_code
_entity_poly.pdbx_strand_id
1 'polypeptide(L)' 'MDPSHMEWMSEEVKNGRYLYCPNGSHLSQYDDQKNYFEGVIRFIHDVDQKTF' A
#
# COMPACT_ATOMS: atom_id res chain seq x y z
N MET A 1 4.90 8.83 -9.13
CA MET A 1 3.68 9.47 -8.60
C MET A 1 4.07 10.23 -7.34
N ASP A 2 3.40 11.34 -7.00
CA ASP A 2 3.69 12.10 -5.77
C ASP A 2 3.18 11.33 -4.54
N PRO A 3 4.06 10.91 -3.60
CA PRO A 3 3.68 10.16 -2.40
C PRO A 3 2.58 10.84 -1.58
N SER A 4 2.65 12.16 -1.40
CA SER A 4 1.70 12.90 -0.56
C SER A 4 0.31 12.93 -1.20
N HIS A 5 0.24 13.01 -2.53
CA HIS A 5 -1.02 12.91 -3.23
C HIS A 5 -1.63 11.50 -3.15
N MET A 6 -0.81 10.45 -3.25
CA MET A 6 -1.26 9.06 -3.11
C MET A 6 -1.76 8.74 -1.70
N GLU A 7 -1.12 9.30 -0.68
CA GLU A 7 -1.55 9.19 0.72
C GLU A 7 -2.92 9.84 0.92
N TRP A 8 -3.09 11.09 0.47
CA TRP A 8 -4.38 11.77 0.49
C TRP A 8 -5.47 10.98 -0.25
N MET A 9 -5.19 10.47 -1.46
CA MET A 9 -6.15 9.65 -2.20
C MET A 9 -6.61 8.40 -1.44
N SER A 10 -5.75 7.85 -0.57
CA SER A 10 -6.12 6.68 0.24
C SER A 10 -7.17 7.02 1.32
N GLU A 11 -7.28 8.28 1.73
CA GLU A 11 -8.27 8.75 2.72
C GLU A 11 -9.64 8.99 2.09
N GLU A 12 -9.70 9.25 0.79
CA GLU A 12 -10.94 9.52 0.06
C GLU A 12 -11.78 8.26 -0.20
N VAL A 13 -11.23 7.07 0.06
CA VAL A 13 -11.94 5.79 0.00
C VAL A 13 -12.31 5.32 1.41
N LYS A 14 -13.50 4.71 1.57
CA LYS A 14 -14.08 4.40 2.90
C LYS A 14 -13.16 3.61 3.84
N ASN A 15 -12.43 2.64 3.32
CA ASN A 15 -11.51 1.78 4.06
C ASN A 15 -10.19 1.71 3.28
N GLY A 16 -9.50 2.84 3.15
CA GLY A 16 -8.21 2.92 2.47
C GLY A 16 -7.04 2.83 3.43
N ARG A 17 -5.90 2.40 2.90
CA ARG A 17 -4.61 2.45 3.59
C ARG A 17 -3.54 2.77 2.58
N TYR A 18 -2.68 3.71 2.94
CA TYR A 18 -1.50 4.04 2.15
C TYR A 18 -0.35 3.06 2.44
N LEU A 19 0.32 2.59 1.38
CA LEU A 19 1.56 1.81 1.48
C LEU A 19 2.67 2.58 0.74
N TYR A 20 3.59 3.17 1.50
CA TYR A 20 4.75 3.84 0.92
C TYR A 20 5.84 2.82 0.56
N CYS A 21 6.23 2.79 -0.72
CA CYS A 21 7.36 2.00 -1.22
C CYS A 21 8.53 2.96 -1.55
N PRO A 22 9.51 3.15 -0.65
CA PRO A 22 10.54 4.19 -0.80
C PRO A 22 11.43 4.00 -2.03
N ASN A 23 11.59 2.77 -2.53
CA ASN A 23 12.36 2.48 -3.74
C ASN A 23 11.46 2.19 -4.96
N GLY A 24 10.14 2.38 -4.81
CA GLY A 24 9.14 2.06 -5.82
C GLY A 24 8.97 3.16 -6.86
N SER A 25 8.86 2.77 -8.13
CA SER A 25 8.55 3.68 -9.25
C SER A 25 7.12 3.46 -9.76
N HIS A 26 6.93 3.25 -11.06
CA HIS A 26 5.63 2.94 -11.64
C HIS A 26 5.15 1.51 -11.30
N LEU A 27 6.10 0.57 -11.13
CA LEU A 27 5.81 -0.83 -10.86
C LEU A 27 6.52 -1.29 -9.57
N SER A 28 6.00 -0.84 -8.42
CA SER A 28 6.50 -1.15 -7.07
C SER A 28 6.65 -2.65 -6.79
N GLN A 29 5.87 -3.50 -7.48
CA GLN A 29 5.99 -4.95 -7.37
C GLN A 29 7.29 -5.53 -7.94
N TYR A 30 8.08 -4.76 -8.70
CA TYR A 30 9.35 -5.22 -9.28
C TYR A 30 10.57 -4.52 -8.66
N ASP A 31 10.48 -3.22 -8.44
CA ASP A 31 11.60 -2.39 -7.97
C ASP A 31 11.67 -2.26 -6.43
N ASP A 32 10.56 -2.43 -5.72
CA ASP A 32 10.51 -2.47 -4.25
C ASP A 32 9.69 -3.66 -3.73
N GLN A 33 10.01 -4.84 -4.27
CA GLN A 33 9.34 -6.11 -4.00
C GLN A 33 9.11 -6.38 -2.52
N LYS A 34 10.12 -6.13 -1.67
CA LYS A 34 10.02 -6.44 -0.24
C LYS A 34 8.93 -5.62 0.44
N ASN A 35 8.95 -4.30 0.30
CA ASN A 35 7.95 -3.44 0.92
C ASN A 35 6.56 -3.65 0.30
N TYR A 36 6.50 -3.81 -1.03
CA TYR A 36 5.25 -4.05 -1.74
C TYR A 36 4.55 -5.34 -1.27
N PHE A 37 5.26 -6.48 -1.31
CA PHE A 37 4.66 -7.76 -0.94
C PHE A 37 4.41 -7.88 0.56
N GLU A 38 5.25 -7.30 1.42
CA GLU A 38 4.96 -7.24 2.86
C GLU A 38 3.65 -6.50 3.15
N GLY A 39 3.43 -5.35 2.51
CA GLY A 39 2.19 -4.58 2.63
C GLY A 39 0.96 -5.33 2.09
N VAL A 40 1.07 -5.98 0.93
CA VAL A 40 -0.03 -6.77 0.33
C VAL A 40 -0.39 -7.98 1.21
N ILE A 41 0.61 -8.73 1.68
CA ILE A 41 0.38 -9.89 2.55
C ILE A 41 -0.29 -9.46 3.84
N ARG A 42 0.19 -8.38 4.46
CA ARG A 42 -0.42 -7.81 5.67
C ARG A 42 -1.88 -7.41 5.42
N PHE A 43 -2.15 -6.70 4.32
CA PHE A 43 -3.51 -6.30 3.97
C PHE A 43 -4.46 -7.50 3.86
N ILE A 44 -4.03 -8.57 3.18
CA ILE A 44 -4.83 -9.80 3.04
C ILE A 44 -5.15 -10.41 4.42
N HIS A 45 -4.16 -10.51 5.31
CA HIS A 45 -4.37 -11.04 6.65
C HIS A 45 -5.28 -10.15 7.51
N ASP A 46 -5.10 -8.82 7.47
CA ASP A 46 -5.93 -7.88 8.22
C ASP A 46 -7.41 -7.98 7.78
N VAL A 47 -7.66 -8.12 6.48
CA VAL A 47 -9.01 -8.30 5.93
C VAL A 47 -9.61 -9.65 6.35
N ASP A 48 -8.85 -10.74 6.22
CA ASP A 48 -9.32 -12.09 6.61
C ASP A 48 -9.66 -12.17 8.10
N GLN A 49 -8.87 -11.50 8.95
CA GLN A 49 -9.09 -11.43 10.39
C GLN A 49 -10.13 -10.38 10.81
N LYS A 50 -10.67 -9.58 9.88
CA LYS A 50 -11.57 -8.44 10.14
C LYS A 50 -10.97 -7.40 11.09
N THR A 51 -9.66 -7.19 10.99
CA THR A 51 -8.89 -6.19 11.73
C THR A 51 -8.45 -5.01 10.86
N PHE A 52 -8.86 -5.01 9.59
CA PHE A 52 -8.63 -3.92 8.63
C PHE A 52 -9.56 -2.73 8.84
#